data_AF-A0A5N4C3J1-F1
#
_entry.id   AF-A0A5N4C3J1-F1
#
_cell.length_a   1.000
_cell.length_b   1.000
_cell.length_c   1.000
_cell.angle_alpha   90.00
_cell.angle_beta   90.00
_cell.angle_gamma   90.00
#
_symmetry.space_group_name_H-M   'P 1'
#
loop_
_entity.id
_entity.type
_entity.pdbx_description
1 polymer ?
#
loop_
_entity_poly.entity_id
_entity_poly.type
_entity_poly.pdbx_seq_one_letter_code
_entity_poly.pdbx_strand_id
1 'polypeptide(L)'
;AAWLGLNVLLFVYAFLSFEKADKYYYTRQILGSALAWARASARCLNFNSMLILLPVCRNLLSFLRGTCSFCRSTLRKQLDHNLTFHKLVAYMICLHTAIHIIAHLFNFERYSRGRRATDGSLASILSNRSHQEKKGDSWLNPIQSPNMTVEYVTFTSIAGLTGVIITIALILMVTSAIEFIRRSYFEVFWYTHHLFVIYFIGLAIHGIGGIVRGQTEESMGESHPDNCSEFFKKWDDPEFHCKRPQFEGLPAEVRPGQG
;
A
#
# COMPACT_ATOMS: atom_id res chain seq x y z
N ALA A 1 -13.14 1.01 21.11
CA ALA A 1 -12.64 2.40 21.01
C ALA A 1 -11.17 2.44 20.61
N ALA A 2 -10.24 1.92 21.42
CA ALA A 2 -8.79 1.98 21.13
C ALA A 2 -8.38 1.44 19.74
N TRP A 3 -8.84 0.24 19.35
CA TRP A 3 -8.55 -0.33 18.02
C TRP A 3 -9.07 0.54 16.85
N LEU A 4 -10.26 1.13 16.98
CA LEU A 4 -10.80 2.06 15.98
C LEU A 4 -9.97 3.35 15.93
N GLY A 5 -9.64 3.92 17.09
CA GLY A 5 -8.80 5.11 17.18
C GLY A 5 -7.43 4.90 16.55
N LEU A 6 -6.82 3.73 16.75
CA LEU A 6 -5.54 3.38 16.14
C LEU A 6 -5.65 3.24 14.61
N ASN A 7 -6.72 2.65 14.08
CA ASN A 7 -6.96 2.63 12.63
C ASN A 7 -7.05 4.03 12.03
N VAL A 8 -7.84 4.92 12.66
CA VAL A 8 -7.97 6.30 12.22
C VAL A 8 -6.63 7.03 12.29
N LEU A 9 -5.89 6.87 13.39
CA LEU A 9 -4.57 7.48 13.56
C LEU A 9 -3.58 6.99 12.49
N LEU A 10 -3.50 5.68 12.26
CA LEU A 10 -2.61 5.10 11.25
C LEU A 10 -2.99 5.58 9.84
N PHE A 11 -4.28 5.65 9.54
CA PHE A 11 -4.78 6.14 8.27
C PHE A 11 -4.40 7.61 8.07
N VAL A 12 -4.76 8.49 9.01
CA VAL A 12 -4.51 9.93 8.92
C VAL A 12 -3.01 10.22 8.89
N TYR A 13 -2.22 9.57 9.73
CA TYR A 13 -0.77 9.72 9.74
C TYR A 13 -0.18 9.37 8.37
N ALA A 14 -0.46 8.17 7.85
CA ALA A 14 0.05 7.76 6.56
C ALA A 14 -0.48 8.64 5.42
N PHE A 15 -1.76 9.02 5.45
CA PHE A 15 -2.34 9.91 4.46
C PHE A 15 -1.57 11.23 4.41
N LEU A 16 -1.38 11.89 5.55
CA LEU A 16 -0.65 13.15 5.63
C LEU A 16 0.82 13.01 5.23
N SER A 17 1.49 11.91 5.60
CA SER A 17 2.86 11.65 5.18
C SER A 17 3.00 11.59 3.65
N PHE A 18 2.10 10.88 2.96
CA PHE A 18 2.17 10.76 1.50
C PHE A 18 1.59 11.97 0.76
N GLU A 19 0.65 12.70 1.37
CA GLU A 19 0.04 13.89 0.78
C GLU A 19 0.96 15.12 0.91
N LYS A 20 1.70 15.26 2.02
CA LYS A 20 2.42 16.49 2.34
C LYS A 20 3.95 16.38 2.28
N ALA A 21 4.56 15.21 2.46
CA ALA A 21 6.02 15.13 2.50
C ALA A 21 6.65 15.43 1.14
N ASP A 22 7.69 16.26 1.10
CA ASP A 22 8.35 16.71 -0.14
C ASP A 22 8.98 15.55 -0.93
N LYS A 23 9.40 14.51 -0.21
CA LYS A 23 9.84 13.23 -0.77
C LYS A 23 8.93 12.66 -1.87
N TYR A 24 7.62 12.85 -1.76
CA TYR A 24 6.66 12.33 -2.74
C TYR A 24 6.11 13.42 -3.67
N TYR A 25 6.68 14.63 -3.68
CA TYR A 25 6.22 15.75 -4.49
C TYR A 25 6.10 15.38 -5.97
N TYR A 26 7.19 14.92 -6.58
CA TYR A 26 7.19 14.54 -8.00
C TYR A 26 6.28 13.34 -8.29
N THR A 27 6.16 12.40 -7.35
CA THR A 27 5.22 11.28 -7.44
C THR A 27 3.76 11.77 -7.44
N ARG A 28 3.44 12.76 -6.61
CA ARG A 28 2.12 13.40 -6.57
C ARG A 28 1.82 14.22 -7.82
N GLN A 29 2.80 14.76 -8.53
CA GLN A 29 2.56 15.42 -9.81
C GLN A 29 1.95 14.48 -10.84
N ILE A 30 2.26 13.18 -10.76
CA ILE A 30 1.64 12.15 -11.61
C ILE A 30 0.37 11.61 -10.95
N LEU A 31 0.47 11.17 -9.70
CA LEU A 31 -0.57 10.37 -9.04
C LEU A 31 -1.63 11.16 -8.28
N GLY A 32 -1.39 12.44 -7.99
CA GLY A 32 -2.23 13.24 -7.09
C GLY A 32 -2.46 12.57 -5.73
N SER A 33 -3.59 12.90 -5.09
CA SER A 33 -3.95 12.36 -3.77
C SER A 33 -4.27 10.87 -3.74
N ALA A 34 -4.48 10.23 -4.90
CA ALA A 34 -4.72 8.78 -4.96
C ALA A 34 -3.53 7.96 -4.44
N LEU A 35 -2.32 8.55 -4.48
CA LEU A 35 -1.16 8.00 -3.80
C LEU A 35 -1.39 7.88 -2.28
N ALA A 36 -1.80 8.97 -1.63
CA ALA A 36 -2.00 9.00 -0.18
C ALA A 36 -3.13 8.06 0.24
N TRP A 37 -4.25 8.01 -0.50
CA TRP A 37 -5.34 7.07 -0.25
C TRP A 37 -4.89 5.60 -0.34
N ALA A 38 -4.12 5.24 -1.36
CA ALA A 38 -3.60 3.87 -1.53
C ALA A 38 -2.67 3.47 -0.39
N ARG A 39 -1.78 4.38 0.04
CA ARG A 39 -0.79 4.11 1.09
C ARG A 39 -1.37 4.12 2.50
N ALA A 40 -2.32 5.02 2.78
CA ALA A 40 -3.02 5.06 4.06
C ALA A 40 -3.87 3.80 4.30
N SER A 41 -4.63 3.38 3.30
CA SER A 41 -5.40 2.14 3.35
C SER A 41 -4.50 0.90 3.46
N ALA A 42 -3.37 0.85 2.75
CA ALA A 42 -2.39 -0.24 2.86
C ALA A 42 -1.82 -0.39 4.28
N ARG A 43 -1.52 0.73 4.96
CA ARG A 43 -1.02 0.69 6.35
C ARG A 43 -2.07 0.10 7.31
N CYS A 44 -3.34 0.45 7.11
CA CYS A 44 -4.44 -0.10 7.90
C CYS A 44 -4.71 -1.56 7.57
N LEU A 45 -4.57 -1.96 6.30
CA LEU A 45 -4.61 -3.37 5.90
C LEU A 45 -3.54 -4.18 6.62
N ASN A 46 -2.27 -3.79 6.53
CA ASN A 46 -1.18 -4.49 7.21
C ASN A 46 -1.42 -4.63 8.72
N PHE A 47 -1.88 -3.56 9.36
CA PHE A 47 -2.22 -3.59 10.78
C PHE A 47 -3.34 -4.58 11.10
N ASN A 48 -4.48 -4.52 10.41
CA ASN A 48 -5.60 -5.41 10.68
C ASN A 48 -5.31 -6.86 10.28
N SER A 49 -4.57 -7.08 9.21
CA SER A 49 -4.14 -8.41 8.77
C SER A 49 -3.17 -9.04 9.77
N MET A 50 -2.30 -8.26 10.43
CA MET A 50 -1.50 -8.75 11.56
C MET A 50 -2.40 -9.17 12.74
N LEU A 51 -3.45 -8.40 13.01
CA LEU A 51 -4.34 -8.65 14.15
C LEU A 51 -5.33 -9.80 13.94
N ILE A 52 -5.79 -10.08 12.72
CA ILE A 52 -6.94 -10.96 12.45
C ILE A 52 -6.79 -12.39 12.98
N LEU A 53 -5.55 -12.89 13.13
CA LEU A 53 -5.26 -14.24 13.66
C LEU A 53 -5.27 -14.29 15.19
N LEU A 54 -4.94 -13.18 15.88
CA LEU A 54 -4.86 -13.16 17.34
C LEU A 54 -6.16 -13.63 18.04
N PRO A 55 -7.37 -13.22 17.61
CA PRO A 55 -8.61 -13.61 18.27
C PRO A 55 -8.99 -15.07 18.03
N VAL A 56 -8.36 -15.77 17.06
CA VAL A 56 -8.63 -17.19 16.79
C VAL A 56 -7.56 -18.13 17.37
N CYS A 57 -6.42 -17.59 17.82
CA CYS A 57 -5.35 -18.33 18.50
C CYS A 57 -5.74 -18.75 19.94
N ARG A 58 -6.58 -19.78 20.08
CA ARG A 58 -7.16 -20.23 21.37
C ARG A 58 -6.12 -20.48 22.47
N ASN A 59 -4.99 -21.11 22.16
CA ASN A 59 -3.93 -21.40 23.14
C ASN A 59 -3.26 -20.14 23.67
N LEU A 60 -2.95 -19.18 22.79
CA LEU A 60 -2.41 -17.87 23.15
C LEU A 60 -3.40 -17.09 24.02
N LEU A 61 -4.67 -17.09 23.63
CA LEU A 61 -5.72 -16.43 24.42
C LEU A 61 -5.87 -17.09 25.80
N SER A 62 -5.83 -18.42 25.89
CA SER A 62 -5.87 -19.14 27.17
C SER A 62 -4.65 -18.82 28.05
N PHE A 63 -3.45 -18.73 27.47
CA PHE A 63 -2.24 -18.31 28.19
C PHE A 63 -2.35 -16.87 28.71
N LEU A 64 -2.84 -15.94 27.88
CA LEU A 64 -3.07 -14.55 28.26
C LEU A 64 -4.13 -14.42 29.37
N ARG A 65 -5.16 -15.28 29.40
CA ARG A 65 -6.12 -15.33 30.51
C ARG A 65 -5.45 -15.74 31.82
N GLY A 66 -4.54 -16.71 31.79
CA GLY A 66 -3.84 -17.22 32.97
C GLY A 66 -2.82 -16.24 33.56
N THR A 67 -2.11 -15.50 32.70
CA THR A 67 -1.14 -14.47 33.11
C THR A 67 -1.79 -13.20 33.64
N CYS A 68 -3.03 -12.90 33.23
CA CYS A 68 -3.80 -11.73 33.66
C CYS A 68 -4.77 -12.03 34.84
N SER A 69 -4.39 -12.86 35.81
CA SER A 69 -5.23 -13.13 37.00
C SER A 69 -5.56 -11.86 37.81
N PHE A 70 -4.69 -10.84 37.74
CA PHE A 70 -4.88 -9.52 38.37
C PHE A 70 -5.46 -8.46 37.42
N CYS A 71 -5.69 -8.78 36.14
CA CYS A 71 -6.20 -7.81 35.18
C CYS A 71 -7.70 -7.62 35.33
N ARG A 72 -8.14 -6.35 35.30
CA ARG A 72 -9.55 -5.93 35.40
C ARG A 72 -10.48 -6.83 34.57
N SER A 73 -11.61 -7.21 35.17
CA SER A 73 -12.74 -7.97 34.59
C SER A 73 -13.05 -7.64 33.10
N THR A 74 -12.86 -6.39 32.69
CA THR A 74 -13.02 -5.89 31.33
C THR A 74 -12.16 -6.60 30.28
N LEU A 75 -10.87 -6.89 30.55
CA LEU A 75 -9.96 -7.55 29.60
C LEU A 75 -10.37 -9.00 29.35
N ARG A 76 -10.79 -9.70 30.40
CA ARG A 76 -11.33 -11.06 30.31
C ARG A 76 -12.61 -11.10 29.46
N LYS A 77 -13.53 -10.16 29.67
CA LYS A 77 -14.78 -10.03 28.91
C LYS A 77 -14.55 -9.75 27.41
N GLN A 78 -13.50 -9.01 27.06
CA GLN A 78 -13.10 -8.79 25.66
C GLN A 78 -12.52 -10.06 25.03
N LEU A 79 -11.78 -10.86 25.79
CA LEU A 79 -11.24 -12.15 25.33
C LEU A 79 -12.32 -13.22 25.09
N ASP A 80 -13.49 -13.08 25.73
CA ASP A 80 -14.64 -13.97 25.53
C ASP A 80 -15.43 -13.61 24.26
N HIS A 81 -15.29 -12.37 23.76
CA HIS A 81 -15.89 -11.89 22.49
C HIS A 81 -14.88 -11.90 21.34
N ASN A 82 -13.85 -12.73 21.42
CA ASN A 82 -12.76 -12.81 20.45
C ASN A 82 -13.24 -13.03 18.99
N LEU A 83 -14.24 -13.90 18.78
CA LEU A 83 -14.80 -14.14 17.45
C LEU A 83 -15.58 -12.94 16.90
N THR A 84 -16.27 -12.18 17.76
CA THR A 84 -16.92 -10.93 17.35
C THR A 84 -15.87 -9.91 16.94
N PHE A 85 -14.77 -9.81 17.68
CA PHE A 85 -13.66 -8.95 17.31
C PHE A 85 -12.99 -9.38 16.00
N HIS A 86 -12.78 -10.69 15.76
CA HIS A 86 -12.30 -11.21 14.47
C HIS A 86 -13.20 -10.75 13.30
N LYS A 87 -14.53 -10.81 13.45
CA LYS A 87 -15.46 -10.32 12.43
C LYS A 87 -15.35 -8.81 12.21
N LEU A 88 -15.21 -8.01 13.28
CA LEU A 88 -15.00 -6.56 13.16
C LEU A 88 -13.70 -6.21 12.42
N VAL A 89 -12.61 -6.92 12.73
CA VAL A 89 -11.33 -6.78 12.02
C VAL A 89 -11.49 -7.18 10.55
N ALA A 90 -12.21 -8.26 10.25
CA ALA A 90 -12.48 -8.69 8.88
C ALA A 90 -13.26 -7.61 8.08
N TYR A 91 -14.29 -6.99 8.67
CA TYR A 91 -15.00 -5.88 8.02
C TYR A 91 -14.08 -4.67 7.75
N MET A 92 -13.16 -4.37 8.67
CA MET A 92 -12.18 -3.30 8.48
C MET A 92 -11.18 -3.62 7.36
N ILE A 93 -10.75 -4.88 7.25
CA ILE A 93 -9.94 -5.37 6.11
C ILE A 93 -10.71 -5.15 4.81
N CYS A 94 -11.96 -5.59 4.71
CA CYS A 94 -12.77 -5.38 3.50
C CYS A 94 -12.91 -3.90 3.13
N LEU A 95 -13.17 -3.03 4.11
CA LEU A 95 -13.28 -1.58 3.89
C LEU A 95 -11.98 -1.00 3.31
N HIS A 96 -10.84 -1.26 3.96
CA HIS A 96 -9.58 -0.74 3.47
C HIS A 96 -9.13 -1.39 2.17
N THR A 97 -9.47 -2.66 1.90
CA THR A 97 -9.23 -3.30 0.61
C THR A 97 -9.98 -2.57 -0.50
N ALA A 98 -11.26 -2.22 -0.29
CA ALA A 98 -12.02 -1.47 -1.28
C ALA A 98 -11.40 -0.09 -1.56
N ILE A 99 -11.06 0.67 -0.50
CA ILE A 99 -10.39 1.98 -0.63
C ILE A 99 -9.05 1.82 -1.38
N HIS A 100 -8.25 0.82 -1.03
CA HIS A 100 -6.95 0.56 -1.60
C HIS A 100 -7.03 0.23 -3.10
N ILE A 101 -7.93 -0.68 -3.49
CA ILE A 101 -8.15 -1.05 -4.90
C ILE A 101 -8.60 0.16 -5.70
N ILE A 102 -9.61 0.90 -5.23
CA ILE A 102 -10.10 2.10 -5.92
C ILE A 102 -8.98 3.12 -6.12
N ALA A 103 -8.18 3.38 -5.08
CA ALA A 103 -7.04 4.29 -5.17
C ALA A 103 -5.99 3.79 -6.17
N HIS A 104 -5.72 2.48 -6.24
CA HIS A 104 -4.84 1.88 -7.24
C HIS A 104 -5.38 2.02 -8.67
N LEU A 105 -6.68 1.88 -8.89
CA LEU A 105 -7.29 2.12 -10.22
C LEU A 105 -7.05 3.56 -10.68
N PHE A 106 -7.27 4.55 -9.80
CA PHE A 106 -6.95 5.95 -10.11
C PHE A 106 -5.45 6.17 -10.38
N ASN A 107 -4.57 5.52 -9.61
CA ASN A 107 -3.13 5.61 -9.81
C ASN A 107 -2.71 5.05 -11.18
N PHE A 108 -3.21 3.87 -11.57
CA PHE A 108 -2.91 3.27 -12.86
C PHE A 108 -3.41 4.12 -14.03
N GLU A 109 -4.62 4.68 -13.91
CA GLU A 109 -5.17 5.58 -14.93
C GLU A 109 -4.31 6.84 -15.06
N ARG A 110 -3.88 7.43 -13.94
CA ARG A 110 -3.00 8.61 -13.94
C ARG A 110 -1.61 8.29 -14.50
N TYR A 111 -1.04 7.13 -14.18
CA TYR A 111 0.19 6.67 -14.82
C TYR A 111 0.03 6.52 -16.34
N SER A 112 -1.09 5.95 -16.79
CA SER A 112 -1.36 5.78 -18.23
C SER A 112 -1.47 7.14 -18.94
N ARG A 113 -2.23 8.07 -18.35
CA ARG A 113 -2.37 9.45 -18.87
C ARG A 113 -1.04 10.17 -18.92
N GLY A 114 -0.26 10.13 -17.83
CA GLY A 114 1.06 10.76 -17.77
C GLY A 114 2.01 10.24 -18.85
N ARG A 115 1.98 8.93 -19.14
CA ARG A 115 2.82 8.32 -20.18
C ARG A 115 2.36 8.65 -21.61
N ARG A 116 1.06 8.89 -21.81
CA ARG A 116 0.49 9.25 -23.12
C ARG A 116 0.53 10.75 -23.40
N ALA A 117 0.71 11.58 -22.37
CA ALA A 117 0.75 13.03 -22.51
C ALA A 117 2.01 13.49 -23.27
N THR A 118 1.82 14.41 -24.22
CA THR A 118 2.87 15.06 -25.03
C THR A 118 2.90 16.58 -24.82
N ASP A 119 2.28 17.07 -23.76
CA ASP A 119 2.10 18.50 -23.45
C ASP A 119 3.37 19.16 -22.87
N GLY A 120 4.43 18.39 -22.64
CA GLY A 120 5.66 18.89 -22.01
C GLY A 120 5.46 19.35 -20.56
N SER A 121 4.37 18.94 -19.92
CA SER A 121 4.14 19.14 -18.49
C SER A 121 5.17 18.39 -17.65
N LEU A 122 5.36 18.83 -16.40
CA LEU A 122 6.23 18.13 -15.45
C LEU A 122 5.82 16.66 -15.30
N ALA A 123 4.52 16.36 -15.22
CA ALA A 123 4.00 14.99 -15.12
C ALA A 123 4.31 14.14 -16.38
N SER A 124 4.22 14.73 -17.58
CA SER A 124 4.61 14.08 -18.84
C SER A 124 6.10 13.77 -18.87
N ILE A 125 6.96 14.74 -18.51
CA ILE A 125 8.43 14.57 -18.49
C ILE A 125 8.85 13.49 -17.49
N LEU A 126 8.28 13.50 -16.28
CA LEU A 126 8.53 12.48 -15.26
C LEU A 126 8.06 11.09 -15.70
N SER A 127 6.99 11.02 -16.49
CA SER A 127 6.44 9.75 -17.02
C SER A 127 7.19 9.24 -18.26
N ASN A 128 7.76 10.14 -19.06
CA ASN A 128 8.37 9.84 -20.35
C ASN A 128 9.86 9.52 -20.32
N ARG A 129 10.47 9.38 -19.13
CA ARG A 129 11.91 9.11 -18.99
C ARG A 129 12.36 7.95 -19.90
N SER A 130 13.34 8.24 -20.75
CA SER A 130 13.88 7.36 -21.80
C SER A 130 14.72 6.22 -21.22
N HIS A 131 14.69 5.06 -21.89
CA HIS A 131 15.53 3.88 -21.61
C HIS A 131 17.04 4.16 -21.60
N GLN A 132 17.50 5.28 -22.18
CA GLN A 132 18.91 5.61 -22.34
C GLN A 132 19.60 6.13 -21.05
N GLU A 133 18.82 6.51 -20.02
CA GLU A 133 19.30 6.96 -18.70
C GLU A 133 19.06 5.92 -17.58
N LYS A 134 18.92 4.63 -17.92
CA LYS A 134 18.80 3.52 -16.93
C LYS A 134 20.11 3.18 -16.22
N LYS A 135 20.97 4.15 -15.94
CA LYS A 135 22.03 3.99 -14.93
C LYS A 135 21.39 4.34 -13.57
N GLY A 136 20.77 3.35 -12.96
CA GLY A 136 20.05 3.46 -11.68
C GLY A 136 18.54 3.36 -11.85
N ASP A 137 17.88 2.60 -11.00
CA ASP A 137 16.43 2.30 -11.00
C ASP A 137 15.54 3.51 -10.64
N SER A 138 15.74 4.66 -11.30
CA SER A 138 15.08 5.95 -11.01
C SER A 138 13.89 6.25 -11.92
N TRP A 139 13.11 5.24 -12.27
CA TRP A 139 11.82 5.42 -12.95
C TRP A 139 10.73 5.79 -11.95
N LEU A 140 9.75 6.62 -12.32
CA LEU A 140 8.63 6.97 -11.43
C LEU A 140 7.29 6.39 -11.92
N ASN A 141 7.16 6.21 -13.23
CA ASN A 141 6.01 5.61 -13.88
C ASN A 141 6.32 4.16 -14.30
N PRO A 142 5.59 3.16 -13.78
CA PRO A 142 5.82 1.76 -14.13
C PRO A 142 5.44 1.41 -15.58
N ILE A 143 4.59 2.24 -16.23
CA ILE A 143 4.20 2.08 -17.62
C ILE A 143 5.32 2.65 -18.50
N GLN A 144 6.12 1.78 -19.11
CA GLN A 144 7.34 2.18 -19.84
C GLN A 144 7.08 2.57 -21.30
N SER A 145 5.92 2.22 -21.87
CA SER A 145 5.59 2.47 -23.27
C SER A 145 4.14 2.97 -23.40
N PRO A 146 3.84 3.89 -24.32
CA PRO A 146 2.47 4.35 -24.57
C PRO A 146 1.54 3.24 -25.07
N ASN A 147 2.10 2.16 -25.63
CA ASN A 147 1.34 1.00 -26.13
C ASN A 147 1.08 -0.05 -25.03
N MET A 148 1.67 0.11 -23.85
CA MET A 148 1.49 -0.81 -22.74
C MET A 148 0.15 -0.54 -22.06
N THR A 149 -0.68 -1.57 -21.94
CA THR A 149 -2.01 -1.46 -21.30
C THR A 149 -1.90 -1.55 -19.78
N VAL A 150 -2.87 -0.95 -19.09
CA VAL A 150 -3.00 -1.07 -17.62
C VAL A 150 -3.16 -2.53 -17.20
N GLU A 151 -3.90 -3.31 -17.99
CA GLU A 151 -4.07 -4.75 -17.79
C GLU A 151 -2.73 -5.49 -17.83
N TYR A 152 -1.89 -5.19 -18.84
CA TYR A 152 -0.57 -5.80 -18.94
C TYR A 152 0.25 -5.54 -17.67
N VAL A 153 0.34 -4.30 -17.20
CA VAL A 153 1.08 -3.99 -15.96
C VAL A 153 0.45 -4.65 -14.73
N THR A 154 -0.88 -4.73 -14.68
CA THR A 154 -1.59 -5.39 -13.59
C THR A 154 -1.25 -6.87 -13.50
N PHE A 155 -1.14 -7.59 -14.62
CA PHE A 155 -0.89 -9.03 -14.61
C PHE A 155 0.59 -9.43 -14.72
N THR A 156 1.49 -8.50 -15.06
CA THR A 156 2.94 -8.79 -15.18
C THR A 156 3.77 -8.24 -14.03
N SER A 157 3.29 -7.22 -13.31
CA SER A 157 3.99 -6.71 -12.13
C SER A 157 3.74 -7.59 -10.90
N ILE A 158 4.76 -7.71 -10.03
CA ILE A 158 4.65 -8.45 -8.77
C ILE A 158 3.48 -7.93 -7.94
N ALA A 159 3.38 -6.61 -7.74
CA ALA A 159 2.32 -6.03 -6.93
C ALA A 159 0.94 -6.18 -7.59
N GLY A 160 0.83 -6.03 -8.92
CA GLY A 160 -0.45 -6.21 -9.61
C GLY A 160 -0.97 -7.65 -9.53
N LEU A 161 -0.15 -8.62 -9.92
CA LEU A 161 -0.57 -10.04 -9.98
C LEU A 161 -0.91 -10.58 -8.59
N THR A 162 -0.04 -10.33 -7.61
CA THR A 162 -0.31 -10.72 -6.22
C THR A 162 -1.55 -10.00 -5.67
N GLY A 163 -1.75 -8.72 -5.99
CA GLY A 163 -2.92 -7.96 -5.57
C GLY A 163 -4.23 -8.58 -6.06
N VAL A 164 -4.27 -9.04 -7.32
CA VAL A 164 -5.43 -9.75 -7.87
C VAL A 164 -5.66 -11.08 -7.15
N ILE A 165 -4.62 -11.90 -6.97
CA ILE A 165 -4.71 -13.21 -6.31
C ILE A 165 -5.22 -13.07 -4.87
N ILE A 166 -4.66 -12.14 -4.10
CA ILE A 166 -5.03 -11.89 -2.70
C ILE A 166 -6.47 -11.39 -2.61
N THR A 167 -6.88 -10.51 -3.53
CA THR A 167 -8.24 -9.96 -3.57
C THR A 167 -9.27 -11.05 -3.85
N ILE A 168 -9.00 -11.93 -4.83
CA ILE A 168 -9.88 -13.07 -5.14
C ILE A 168 -9.98 -14.00 -3.93
N ALA A 169 -8.85 -14.34 -3.30
CA ALA A 169 -8.84 -15.16 -2.09
C ALA A 169 -9.67 -14.51 -0.96
N LEU A 170 -9.53 -13.20 -0.74
CA LEU A 170 -10.30 -12.46 0.25
C LEU A 170 -11.80 -12.47 -0.05
N ILE A 171 -12.21 -12.23 -1.29
CA ILE A 171 -13.62 -12.27 -1.71
C ILE A 171 -14.21 -13.65 -1.43
N LEU A 172 -13.51 -14.73 -1.81
CA LEU A 172 -13.96 -16.10 -1.58
C LEU A 172 -14.11 -16.41 -0.08
N MET A 173 -13.13 -16.01 0.75
CA MET A 173 -13.20 -16.19 2.20
C MET A 173 -14.36 -15.42 2.84
N VAL A 174 -14.58 -14.17 2.44
CA VAL A 174 -15.59 -13.29 3.05
C VAL A 174 -16.99 -13.71 2.64
N THR A 175 -17.19 -14.02 1.36
CA THR A 175 -18.49 -14.46 0.83
C THR A 175 -18.94 -15.77 1.46
N SER A 176 -18.07 -16.77 1.56
CA SER A 176 -18.41 -18.04 2.21
C SER A 176 -18.65 -17.90 3.72
N ALA A 177 -18.04 -16.91 4.38
CA ALA A 177 -18.21 -16.63 5.80
C ALA A 177 -19.51 -15.87 6.14
N ILE A 178 -20.26 -15.39 5.14
CA ILE A 178 -21.58 -14.77 5.35
C ILE A 178 -22.48 -15.77 6.08
N GLU A 179 -23.23 -15.27 7.07
CA GLU A 179 -24.01 -16.12 7.98
C GLU A 179 -24.96 -17.07 7.26
N PHE A 180 -25.63 -16.60 6.21
CA PHE A 180 -26.51 -17.40 5.38
C PHE A 180 -25.79 -18.61 4.75
N ILE A 181 -24.61 -18.39 4.16
CA ILE A 181 -23.84 -19.45 3.49
C ILE A 181 -23.22 -20.38 4.55
N ARG A 182 -22.55 -19.82 5.56
CA ARG A 182 -21.86 -20.59 6.60
C ARG A 182 -22.78 -21.51 7.40
N ARG A 183 -24.03 -21.10 7.66
CA ARG A 183 -25.02 -21.92 8.40
C ARG A 183 -25.55 -23.09 7.56
N SER A 184 -25.69 -22.91 6.25
CA SER A 184 -26.25 -23.93 5.35
C SER A 184 -25.17 -24.83 4.72
N TYR A 185 -23.97 -24.30 4.50
CA TYR A 185 -22.86 -24.95 3.79
C TYR A 185 -21.55 -24.77 4.57
N PHE A 186 -21.46 -25.40 5.74
CA PHE A 186 -20.31 -25.23 6.64
C PHE A 186 -18.99 -25.70 6.02
N GLU A 187 -19.00 -26.81 5.27
CA GLU A 187 -17.80 -27.32 4.59
C GLU A 187 -17.24 -26.30 3.59
N VAL A 188 -18.12 -25.65 2.81
CA VAL A 188 -17.71 -24.60 1.86
C VAL A 188 -17.03 -23.46 2.58
N PHE A 189 -17.62 -22.99 3.69
CA PHE A 189 -16.96 -22.01 4.56
C PHE A 189 -15.59 -22.51 5.02
N TRP A 190 -15.51 -23.73 5.57
CA TRP A 190 -14.28 -24.24 6.17
C TRP A 190 -13.14 -24.34 5.15
N TYR A 191 -13.36 -24.97 3.99
CA TYR A 191 -12.33 -25.13 2.96
C TYR A 191 -11.91 -23.79 2.35
N THR A 192 -12.88 -22.92 2.03
CA THR A 192 -12.54 -21.60 1.46
C THR A 192 -11.87 -20.68 2.47
N HIS A 193 -12.16 -20.79 3.77
CA HIS A 193 -11.51 -19.96 4.78
C HIS A 193 -10.01 -20.27 4.91
N HIS A 194 -9.56 -21.50 4.60
CA HIS A 194 -8.13 -21.85 4.56
C HIS A 194 -7.32 -21.11 3.48
N LEU A 195 -7.98 -20.44 2.54
CA LEU A 195 -7.34 -19.48 1.63
C LEU A 195 -6.64 -18.33 2.38
N PHE A 196 -6.81 -18.21 3.70
CA PHE A 196 -6.01 -17.31 4.54
C PHE A 196 -4.51 -17.55 4.35
N VAL A 197 -4.08 -18.78 4.10
CA VAL A 197 -2.66 -19.11 3.82
C VAL A 197 -2.18 -18.39 2.56
N ILE A 198 -2.96 -18.48 1.47
CA ILE A 198 -2.66 -17.77 0.21
C ILE A 198 -2.72 -16.25 0.42
N TYR A 199 -3.70 -15.77 1.18
CA TYR A 199 -3.83 -14.36 1.52
C TYR A 199 -2.57 -13.81 2.23
N PHE A 200 -2.06 -14.50 3.25
CA PHE A 200 -0.88 -14.04 4.00
C PHE A 200 0.41 -14.14 3.20
N ILE A 201 0.64 -15.24 2.47
CA ILE A 201 1.81 -15.39 1.59
C ILE A 201 1.79 -14.30 0.52
N GLY A 202 0.63 -14.10 -0.12
CA GLY A 202 0.45 -13.06 -1.11
C GLY A 202 0.70 -11.67 -0.52
N LEU A 203 0.14 -11.36 0.65
CA LEU A 203 0.30 -10.06 1.30
C LEU A 203 1.78 -9.74 1.60
N ALA A 204 2.56 -10.73 2.05
CA ALA A 204 3.99 -10.58 2.29
C ALA A 204 4.77 -10.22 1.01
N ILE A 205 4.39 -10.81 -0.14
CA ILE A 205 5.05 -10.58 -1.43
C ILE A 205 4.55 -9.29 -2.10
N HIS A 206 3.27 -8.95 -1.93
CA HIS A 206 2.60 -7.84 -2.61
C HIS A 206 3.31 -6.49 -2.42
N GLY A 207 3.81 -6.24 -1.21
CA GLY A 207 4.54 -5.03 -0.87
C GLY A 207 5.96 -4.93 -1.45
N ILE A 208 6.58 -6.06 -1.81
CA ILE A 208 8.00 -6.14 -2.25
C ILE A 208 8.21 -5.43 -3.58
N GLY A 209 7.17 -5.39 -4.44
CA GLY A 209 7.27 -4.80 -5.78
C GLY A 209 7.63 -3.31 -5.81
N GLY A 210 7.52 -2.58 -4.70
CA GLY A 210 8.09 -1.23 -4.58
C GLY A 210 7.62 -0.22 -5.64
N ILE A 211 6.39 -0.36 -6.16
CA ILE A 211 5.92 0.40 -7.33
C ILE A 211 5.88 1.91 -7.08
N VAL A 212 5.43 2.35 -5.89
CA VAL A 212 5.51 3.77 -5.55
C VAL A 212 6.91 4.08 -5.06
N ARG A 213 7.48 5.09 -5.69
CA ARG A 213 8.80 5.63 -5.37
C ARG A 213 8.70 7.06 -4.89
N GLY A 214 9.68 7.47 -4.08
CA GLY A 214 9.88 8.85 -3.67
C GLY A 214 11.27 9.32 -4.08
N GLN A 215 11.53 10.62 -4.01
CA GLN A 215 12.84 11.18 -4.23
C GLN A 215 13.81 10.66 -3.15
N THR A 216 15.06 10.36 -3.52
CA THR A 216 16.09 9.93 -2.57
C THR A 216 16.52 11.10 -1.68
N GLU A 217 16.98 10.81 -0.47
CA GLU A 217 17.47 11.86 0.46
C GLU A 217 18.64 12.65 -0.14
N GLU A 218 19.59 11.96 -0.79
CA GLU A 218 20.70 12.58 -1.51
C GLU A 218 20.20 13.54 -2.61
N SER A 219 19.22 13.09 -3.40
CA SER A 219 18.64 13.93 -4.45
C SER A 219 17.83 15.10 -3.91
N MET A 220 17.18 14.96 -2.75
CA MET A 220 16.49 16.08 -2.09
C MET A 220 17.48 17.11 -1.56
N GLY A 221 18.64 16.67 -1.04
CA GLY A 221 19.71 17.56 -0.60
C GLY A 221 20.33 18.36 -1.75
N GLU A 222 20.46 17.75 -2.93
CA GLU A 222 21.04 18.40 -4.10
C GLU A 222 20.00 19.20 -4.92
N SER A 223 18.74 18.76 -4.98
CA SER A 223 17.71 19.33 -5.84
C SER A 223 16.32 19.21 -5.21
N HIS A 224 16.09 20.05 -4.19
CA HIS A 224 14.83 20.08 -3.46
C HIS A 224 13.64 20.49 -4.36
N PRO A 225 12.48 19.83 -4.27
CA PRO A 225 11.32 20.15 -5.09
C PRO A 225 10.89 21.62 -5.04
N ASP A 226 10.92 22.26 -3.88
CA ASP A 226 10.49 23.65 -3.72
C ASP A 226 11.29 24.64 -4.57
N ASN A 227 12.58 24.36 -4.79
CA ASN A 227 13.46 25.25 -5.55
C ASN A 227 13.59 24.81 -7.01
N CYS A 228 13.54 23.50 -7.27
CA CYS A 228 13.90 22.94 -8.57
C CYS A 228 12.71 22.51 -9.43
N SER A 229 11.51 22.35 -8.86
CA SER A 229 10.35 21.84 -9.60
C SER A 229 9.84 22.80 -10.66
N GLU A 230 9.93 24.11 -10.47
CA GLU A 230 9.49 25.12 -11.44
C GLU A 230 10.45 25.22 -12.65
N PHE A 231 11.74 24.96 -12.44
CA PHE A 231 12.78 25.03 -13.46
C PHE A 231 13.04 23.68 -14.15
N PHE A 232 12.05 22.77 -14.14
CA PHE A 232 12.20 21.39 -14.62
C PHE A 232 12.67 21.26 -16.08
N LYS A 233 12.46 22.28 -16.92
CA LYS A 233 12.95 22.32 -18.31
C LYS A 233 14.45 22.62 -18.42
N LYS A 234 15.06 23.13 -17.35
CA LYS A 234 16.48 23.51 -17.26
C LYS A 234 17.26 22.59 -16.32
N TRP A 235 16.70 21.45 -15.93
CA TRP A 235 17.47 20.48 -15.16
C TRP A 235 18.70 20.02 -15.92
N ASP A 236 19.81 19.90 -15.19
CA ASP A 236 21.15 19.57 -15.70
C ASP A 236 21.82 20.68 -16.55
N ASP A 237 21.21 21.87 -16.60
CA ASP A 237 21.88 23.07 -17.13
C ASP A 237 22.99 23.51 -16.15
N PRO A 238 24.25 23.64 -16.57
CA PRO A 238 25.35 24.05 -15.68
C PRO A 238 25.13 25.41 -15.00
N GLU A 239 24.31 26.30 -15.58
CA GLU A 239 23.99 27.60 -15.01
C GLU A 239 22.95 27.52 -13.88
N PHE A 240 22.15 26.46 -13.86
CA PHE A 240 21.13 26.22 -12.84
C PHE A 240 21.56 25.05 -11.95
N HIS A 241 21.79 25.30 -10.66
CA HIS A 241 22.19 24.29 -9.66
C HIS A 241 21.13 23.19 -9.37
N CYS A 242 20.19 22.94 -10.27
CA CYS A 242 19.16 21.91 -10.16
C CYS A 242 19.46 20.74 -11.12
N LYS A 243 19.71 19.58 -10.54
CA LYS A 243 19.84 18.31 -11.27
C LYS A 243 18.52 17.57 -11.33
N ARG A 244 18.40 16.62 -12.27
CA ARG A 244 17.23 15.75 -12.32
C ARG A 244 17.05 14.94 -11.03
N PRO A 245 15.82 14.85 -10.49
CA PRO A 245 15.57 14.08 -9.30
C PRO A 245 15.79 12.57 -9.53
N GLN A 246 16.33 11.91 -8.51
CA GLN A 246 16.50 10.46 -8.44
C GLN A 246 15.47 9.84 -7.50
N PHE A 247 14.96 8.67 -7.86
CA PHE A 247 13.85 8.02 -7.19
C PHE A 247 14.18 6.60 -6.77
N GLU A 248 13.68 6.18 -5.60
CA GLU A 248 13.80 4.81 -5.12
C GLU A 248 12.46 4.29 -4.56
N GLY A 249 12.26 2.97 -4.67
CA GLY A 249 11.13 2.29 -4.04
C GLY A 249 11.35 2.11 -2.55
N LEU A 250 10.26 1.97 -1.79
CA LEU A 250 10.34 1.64 -0.35
C LEU A 250 11.02 0.26 -0.14
N PRO A 251 11.84 0.09 0.92
CA PRO A 251 11.71 0.76 2.21
C PRO A 251 12.87 1.72 2.51
N ALA A 252 12.68 3.02 2.30
CA ALA A 252 13.63 4.04 2.74
C ALA A 252 13.81 4.09 4.29
N GLU A 253 13.05 3.32 5.06
CA GLU A 253 13.22 3.16 6.52
C GLU A 253 14.15 2.00 6.93
N VAL A 254 14.70 1.21 5.99
CA VAL A 254 15.63 0.12 6.30
C VAL A 254 16.88 0.19 5.42
N ARG A 255 17.71 1.22 5.64
CA ARG A 255 19.16 1.09 5.48
C ARG A 255 19.86 1.59 6.76
N PRO A 256 20.01 0.75 7.80
CA PRO A 256 21.05 1.00 8.79
C PRO A 256 22.38 0.66 8.11
N GLY A 257 23.10 1.66 7.62
CA GLY A 257 24.40 1.43 6.98
C GLY A 257 24.85 2.52 6.02
N GLN A 258 25.13 3.71 6.54
CA GLN A 258 26.23 4.52 6.06
C GLN A 258 27.02 4.94 7.29
N GLY A 259 28.02 4.11 7.62
CA GLY A 259 29.20 4.55 8.36
C GLY A 259 30.26 5.03 7.38
#